data_AF-X1GTN0-F1
#
_entry.id   AF-X1GTN0-F1
#
_cell.length_a   1.000
_cell.length_b   1.000
_cell.length_c   1.000
_cell.angle_alpha   90.00
_cell.angle_beta   90.00
_cell.angle_gamma   90.00
#
_symmetry.space_group_name_H-M   'P 1'
#
loop_
_entity.id
_entity.type
_entity.pdbx_description
1 polymer ?
#
loop_
_entity_poly.entity_id
_entity_poly.type
_entity_poly.pdbx_seq_one_letter_code
_entity_poly.pdbx_strand_id
1 'polypeptide(L)' 'MSYSIALGQPLSGGKYALLVSYSGSTNIISEVAPPSFLGFGFSYRIDAKKSLMLNASLGLTESVPDLSVSLGWNIGF' A
#
# COMPACT_ATOMS: atom_id res chain seq x y z
N MET A 1 6.40 -12.82 -12.12
CA MET A 1 5.07 -12.17 -12.28
C MET A 1 4.65 -11.62 -10.94
N SER A 2 4.01 -10.45 -10.90
CA SER A 2 3.54 -9.86 -9.63
C SER A 2 2.02 -9.93 -9.54
N TYR A 3 1.51 -10.08 -8.33
CA TYR A 3 0.08 -10.11 -8.04
C TYR A 3 -0.23 -9.24 -6.82
N SER A 4 -1.45 -8.71 -6.77
CA SER A 4 -1.92 -7.97 -5.61
C SER A 4 -3.44 -8.03 -5.50
N ILE A 5 -3.92 -7.91 -4.26
CA ILE A 5 -5.33 -7.71 -3.94
C ILE A 5 -5.41 -6.59 -2.91
N ALA A 6 -6.44 -5.75 -3.02
CA ALA A 6 -6.67 -4.67 -2.08
C ALA A 6 -8.16 -4.44 -1.85
N LEU A 7 -8.49 -4.05 -0.62
CA LEU A 7 -9.82 -3.61 -0.22
C LEU A 7 -9.72 -2.17 0.30
N GLY A 8 -10.51 -1.29 -0.30
CA GLY A 8 -10.56 0.13 0.04
C GLY A 8 -11.94 0.53 0.54
N GLN A 9 -11.98 1.31 1.62
CA GLN A 9 -13.21 1.85 2.18
C GLN A 9 -13.15 3.39 2.22
N PRO A 10 -13.92 4.11 1.39
CA PRO A 10 -14.10 5.54 1.55
C PRO A 10 -14.99 5.82 2.76
N LEU A 11 -14.66 6.87 3.51
CA LEU A 11 -15.36 7.33 4.70
C LEU A 11 -15.70 8.82 4.56
N SER A 12 -16.74 9.29 5.25
CA SER A 12 -17.12 10.72 5.29
C SER A 12 -17.23 11.34 3.88
N GLY A 13 -18.01 10.72 2.98
CA GLY A 13 -18.18 11.20 1.60
C GLY A 13 -16.88 11.22 0.76
N GLY A 14 -15.90 10.40 1.13
CA GLY A 14 -14.58 10.34 0.48
C GLY A 14 -13.59 11.38 0.97
N LYS A 15 -13.85 12.06 2.09
CA LYS A 15 -12.86 12.91 2.77
C LYS A 15 -11.70 12.09 3.33
N TYR A 16 -11.98 10.86 3.75
CA TYR A 16 -10.98 9.90 4.19
C TYR A 16 -11.14 8.60 3.40
N ALA A 17 -10.06 7.84 3.22
CA ALA A 17 -10.17 6.44 2.80
C ALA A 17 -9.16 5.57 3.53
N LEU A 18 -9.55 4.34 3.81
CA LEU A 18 -8.68 3.29 4.31
C LEU A 18 -8.43 2.27 3.20
N LEU A 19 -7.24 1.70 3.17
CA LEU A 19 -6.84 0.66 2.24
C LEU A 19 -6.13 -0.46 3.03
N VAL A 20 -6.50 -1.70 2.76
CA VAL A 20 -5.73 -2.88 3.16
C VAL A 20 -5.36 -3.62 1.90
N SER A 21 -4.10 -4.01 1.77
CA SER A 21 -3.60 -4.69 0.58
C SER A 21 -2.67 -5.86 0.92
N TYR A 22 -2.65 -6.86 0.05
CA TYR A 22 -1.65 -7.90 0.04
C TYR A 22 -1.05 -7.95 -1.36
N SER A 23 0.27 -7.95 -1.45
CA SER A 23 0.98 -8.02 -2.72
C SER A 23 2.16 -8.97 -2.63
N GLY A 24 2.52 -9.55 -3.77
CA GLY A 24 3.69 -10.39 -3.86
C GLY A 24 4.09 -10.64 -5.30
N SER A 25 5.08 -11.51 -5.46
CA SER A 25 5.50 -11.99 -6.77
C SER A 25 5.69 -13.50 -6.79
N THR A 26 5.66 -14.08 -7.98
CA THR A 26 5.98 -15.48 -8.19
C THR A 26 7.47 -15.72 -7.99
N ASN A 27 7.84 -16.92 -7.59
CA ASN A 27 9.24 -17.27 -7.42
C ASN A 27 10.01 -17.13 -8.75
N ILE A 28 11.18 -16.47 -8.70
CA ILE A 28 12.06 -16.23 -9.86
C ILE A 28 13.41 -16.94 -9.67
N ILE A 29 13.84 -17.15 -8.41
CA ILE A 29 15.13 -17.73 -8.06
C ILE A 29 14.88 -18.87 -7.07
N SER A 30 15.28 -20.08 -7.45
CA SER A 30 15.20 -21.24 -6.55
C SER A 30 15.92 -20.91 -5.24
N GLU A 31 15.31 -21.24 -4.10
CA GLU A 31 15.80 -21.03 -2.72
C GLU A 31 15.58 -19.65 -2.09
N VAL A 32 15.08 -18.63 -2.81
CA VAL A 32 14.71 -17.35 -2.20
C VAL A 32 13.20 -17.24 -2.06
N ALA A 33 12.72 -16.92 -0.85
CA ALA A 33 11.31 -16.67 -0.62
C ALA A 33 10.85 -15.45 -1.47
N PRO A 34 9.80 -15.59 -2.29
CA PRO A 34 9.36 -14.49 -3.14
C PRO A 34 8.87 -13.30 -2.30
N PRO A 35 9.18 -12.07 -2.70
CA PRO A 35 8.81 -10.89 -1.92
C PRO A 35 7.30 -10.81 -1.77
N SER A 36 6.83 -10.62 -0.53
CA SER A 36 5.42 -10.39 -0.23
C SER A 36 5.21 -9.42 0.93
N PHE A 37 4.12 -8.65 0.85
CA PHE A 37 3.84 -7.53 1.72
C PHE A 37 2.37 -7.50 2.14
N LEU A 38 2.12 -7.11 3.41
CA LEU A 38 0.82 -6.70 3.89
C LEU A 38 0.80 -5.18 4.08
N GLY A 39 -0.03 -4.47 3.33
CA GLY A 39 -0.10 -3.01 3.31
C GLY A 39 -1.35 -2.45 4.01
N PHE A 40 -1.15 -1.32 4.68
CA PHE A 40 -2.19 -0.48 5.25
C PHE A 40 -2.02 0.94 4.73
N GLY A 41 -3.08 1.52 4.18
CA GLY A 41 -3.09 2.87 3.63
C GLY A 41 -4.19 3.72 4.26
N PHE A 42 -3.90 4.97 4.51
CA PHE A 42 -4.85 6.00 4.88
C PHE A 42 -4.68 7.19 3.95
N SER A 43 -5.79 7.71 3.42
CA SER A 43 -5.78 8.94 2.64
C SER A 43 -6.69 9.99 3.25
N TYR A 44 -6.24 11.24 3.17
CA TYR A 44 -6.97 12.43 3.57
C TYR A 44 -7.12 13.36 2.37
N ARG A 45 -8.34 13.56 1.91
CA ARG A 45 -8.65 14.49 0.83
C ARG A 45 -8.81 15.90 1.39
N ILE A 46 -7.95 16.81 0.95
CA ILE A 46 -7.97 18.23 1.32
C ILE A 46 -9.03 18.95 0.48
N ASP A 47 -8.99 18.75 -0.83
CA ASP A 47 -9.96 19.27 -1.80
C ASP A 47 -10.09 18.29 -2.99
N ALA A 48 -10.83 18.66 -4.04
CA ALA A 48 -11.04 17.79 -5.20
C ALA A 48 -9.76 17.44 -5.97
N LYS A 49 -8.67 18.20 -5.80
CA LYS A 49 -7.40 18.06 -6.51
C LYS A 49 -6.24 17.66 -5.59
N LYS A 50 -6.41 17.70 -4.27
CA LYS A 50 -5.32 17.50 -3.31
C LYS A 50 -5.66 16.43 -2.29
N SER A 51 -4.72 15.52 -2.06
CA SER A 51 -4.80 14.56 -0.97
C SER A 51 -3.44 14.25 -0.37
N LEU A 52 -3.45 13.93 0.92
CA LEU A 52 -2.32 13.37 1.65
C LEU A 52 -2.56 11.87 1.81
N MET A 53 -1.49 11.07 1.71
CA MET A 53 -1.53 9.63 1.88
C MET A 53 -0.46 9.21 2.88
N LEU A 54 -0.84 8.37 3.83
CA LEU A 54 0.07 7.67 4.74
C LEU A 54 -0.07 6.18 4.46
N ASN A 55 1.02 5.49 4.19
CA ASN A 55 1.01 4.04 4.01
C ASN A 55 2.04 3.40 4.93
N ALA A 56 1.72 2.20 5.43
CA ALA A 56 2.63 1.32 6.12
C ALA A 56 2.55 -0.07 5.47
N SER A 57 3.65 -0.81 5.43
CA SER A 57 3.64 -2.19 4.97
C SER A 57 4.54 -3.06 5.84
N LEU A 58 4.07 -4.28 6.13
CA LEU A 58 4.87 -5.31 6.76
C LEU A 58 5.42 -6.25 5.69
N GLY A 59 6.71 -6.52 5.75
CA GLY A 59 7.35 -7.58 4.96
C GLY A 59 7.00 -8.94 5.55
N LEU A 60 6.66 -9.89 4.69
CA LEU A 60 6.27 -11.25 5.11
C LEU A 60 7.33 -12.30 4.75
N THR A 61 8.43 -11.88 4.10
CA THR A 61 9.54 -12.75 3.70
C THR A 61 10.88 -12.08 3.98
N GLU A 62 11.93 -12.88 4.09
CA GLU A 62 13.30 -12.40 4.37
C GLU A 62 13.89 -11.55 3.23
N SER A 63 13.29 -11.63 2.04
CA SER A 63 13.70 -10.89 0.85
C SER A 63 13.21 -9.44 0.82
N VAL A 64 12.46 -8.99 1.85
CA VAL A 64 11.87 -7.65 1.92
C VAL A 64 12.04 -7.03 3.31
N PRO A 65 11.99 -5.69 3.45
CA PRO A 65 12.05 -5.06 4.76
C PRO A 65 10.88 -5.44 5.66
N ASP A 66 11.15 -5.67 6.96
CA ASP A 66 10.13 -6.04 7.95
C ASP A 66 9.01 -4.99 8.08
N LEU A 67 9.35 -3.70 7.99
CA LEU A 67 8.42 -2.59 8.05
C LEU A 67 8.85 -1.47 7.09
N SER A 68 7.90 -0.92 6.34
CA SER A 68 8.08 0.31 5.58
C SER A 68 6.96 1.30 5.90
N VAL A 69 7.28 2.59 5.89
CA VAL A 69 6.30 3.67 6.08
C VAL A 69 6.56 4.73 5.02
N SER A 70 5.51 5.25 4.39
CA SER A 70 5.60 6.31 3.40
C SER A 70 4.53 7.38 3.60
N LEU A 71 4.91 8.62 3.32
CA LEU A 71 4.04 9.77 3.25
C LEU A 71 4.04 10.28 1.80
N GLY A 72 2.85 10.49 1.24
CA GLY A 72 2.65 10.95 -0.12
C GLY A 72 1.71 12.15 -0.17
N TRP A 73 1.92 13.04 -1.14
CA TRP A 73 1.02 14.14 -1.44
C TRP A 73 0.67 14.08 -2.93
N ASN A 74 -0.61 13.93 -3.23
CA ASN A 74 -1.14 14.13 -4.57
C ASN A 74 -1.57 15.59 -4.78
N ILE A 75 -1.04 16.22 -5.83
CA ILE A 75 -1.39 17.58 -6.25
C ILE A 75 -1.82 17.51 -7.72
N GLY A 76 -3.11 17.66 -7.97
CA GLY A 76 -3.68 17.87 -9.30
C GLY A 76 -3.71 19.35 -9.68
N PHE A 77 -3.44 19.64 -10.95
CA PHE A 77 -3.51 20.98 -11.54
C PHE A 77 -4.87 21.24 -12.20
#